data_AF-A0A926ACZ4-F1
#
_entry.id   AF-A0A926ACZ4-F1
#
_cell.length_a   1.000
_cell.length_b   1.000
_cell.length_c   1.000
_cell.angle_alpha   90.00
_cell.angle_beta   90.00
_cell.angle_gamma   90.00
#
_symmetry.space_group_name_H-M   'P 1'
#
loop_
_entity.id
_entity.type
_entity.pdbx_description
1 polymer ?
#
loop_
_entity_poly.entity_id
_entity_poly.type
_entity_poly.pdbx_seq_one_letter_code
_entity_poly.pdbx_strand_id
1 'polypeptide(L)'
;MTEHEQQQEKDLSDDAAAATYEFRWDVEIPVGERRYGQKFMKQWKRVLQAQKMGPLVSAKLSPHGVRFQLCVTGEAESQQIVEREAEVAEELAHLRWTNDYPPEQCIAGEPAGRHPAGWQGVRVWMTFSRQDVETALSKKPRI
;
A
#
# COMPACT_ATOMS: atom_id res chain seq x y z
N MET A 1 -6.15 11.09 41.64
CA MET A 1 -5.83 10.87 40.21
C MET A 1 -6.17 12.16 39.49
N THR A 2 -5.15 12.93 39.17
CA THR A 2 -5.24 14.33 38.74
C THR A 2 -5.47 14.42 37.24
N GLU A 3 -6.28 15.40 36.80
CA GLU A 3 -6.60 15.69 35.40
C GLU A 3 -5.38 15.86 34.47
N HIS A 4 -4.17 15.98 35.03
CA HIS A 4 -2.90 16.04 34.30
C HIS A 4 -2.44 14.72 33.67
N GLU A 5 -2.91 13.54 34.12
CA GLU A 5 -2.54 12.26 33.48
C GLU A 5 -3.33 12.02 32.18
N GLN A 6 -4.58 12.51 32.07
CA GLN A 6 -5.39 12.33 30.87
C GLN A 6 -5.02 13.27 29.71
N GLN A 7 -4.34 14.38 30.00
CA GLN A 7 -3.84 15.29 28.95
C GLN A 7 -2.60 14.71 28.24
N GLN A 8 -1.80 13.90 28.96
CA GLN A 8 -0.53 13.37 28.43
C GLN A 8 -0.74 12.19 27.48
N GLU A 9 -1.76 11.36 27.70
CA GLU A 9 -2.12 10.27 26.77
C GLU A 9 -2.78 10.77 25.49
N LYS A 10 -3.41 11.95 25.51
CA LYS A 10 -4.04 12.55 24.33
C LYS A 10 -3.03 13.26 23.42
N ASP A 11 -2.02 13.92 23.99
CA ASP A 11 -0.92 14.52 23.22
C ASP A 11 0.03 13.48 22.60
N LEU A 12 0.21 12.30 23.23
CA LEU A 12 1.01 11.21 22.67
C LEU A 12 0.32 10.45 21.51
N SER A 13 -1.02 10.49 21.45
CA SER A 13 -1.78 9.75 20.42
C SER A 13 -1.90 10.51 19.09
N ASP A 14 -1.78 11.84 19.09
CA ASP A 14 -1.78 12.64 17.85
C ASP A 14 -0.38 12.78 17.23
N ASP A 15 0.69 12.66 18.03
CA ASP A 15 2.07 12.82 17.56
C ASP A 15 2.61 11.58 16.81
N ALA A 16 2.12 10.38 17.15
CA ALA A 16 2.51 9.15 16.47
C ALA A 16 1.97 9.04 15.02
N ALA A 17 0.78 9.59 14.75
CA ALA A 17 0.23 9.69 13.40
C ALA A 17 0.98 10.75 12.56
N ALA A 18 1.55 11.78 13.19
CA ALA A 18 2.37 12.81 12.56
C ALA A 18 3.79 12.34 12.16
N ALA A 19 4.21 11.14 12.60
CA ALA A 19 5.56 10.61 12.41
C ALA A 19 5.75 9.79 11.12
N THR A 20 4.70 9.49 10.36
CA THR A 20 4.79 8.65 9.16
C THR A 20 4.06 9.24 7.95
N TYR A 21 4.59 8.98 6.76
CA TYR A 21 3.85 9.18 5.51
C TYR A 21 3.24 7.87 5.07
N GLU A 22 1.96 7.92 4.69
CA GLU A 22 1.29 6.82 4.00
C GLU A 22 1.07 7.17 2.54
N PHE A 23 1.46 6.25 1.66
CA PHE A 23 1.23 6.34 0.24
C PHE A 23 0.28 5.25 -0.21
N ARG A 24 -0.66 5.62 -1.09
CA ARG A 24 -1.74 4.74 -1.58
C ARG A 24 -1.76 4.73 -3.09
N TRP A 25 -1.83 3.54 -3.69
CA TRP A 25 -1.97 3.40 -5.13
C TRP A 25 -2.93 2.30 -5.53
N ASP A 26 -3.58 2.53 -6.67
CA ASP A 26 -4.44 1.56 -7.32
C ASP A 26 -3.72 0.99 -8.56
N VAL A 27 -3.65 -0.34 -8.63
CA VAL A 27 -3.02 -1.09 -9.71
C VAL A 27 -4.11 -1.86 -10.43
N GLU A 28 -4.56 -1.33 -11.56
CA GLU A 28 -5.61 -1.94 -12.36
C GLU A 28 -5.13 -3.23 -13.05
N ILE A 29 -5.92 -4.28 -12.91
CA ILE A 29 -5.73 -5.57 -13.57
C ILE A 29 -7.05 -5.98 -14.22
N PRO A 30 -7.13 -6.01 -15.55
CA PRO A 30 -8.38 -6.26 -16.26
C PRO A 30 -9.06 -7.59 -15.89
N VAL A 31 -10.39 -7.58 -15.94
CA VAL A 31 -11.22 -8.78 -15.75
C VAL A 31 -10.80 -9.89 -16.73
N GLY A 32 -10.66 -11.11 -16.23
CA GLY A 32 -10.31 -12.28 -17.05
C GLY A 32 -8.82 -12.40 -17.38
N GLU A 33 -7.95 -11.57 -16.79
CA GLU A 33 -6.50 -11.73 -16.90
C GLU A 33 -6.05 -13.08 -16.32
N ARG A 34 -5.34 -13.87 -17.14
CA ARG A 34 -4.85 -15.21 -16.77
C ARG A 34 -3.48 -15.18 -16.10
N ARG A 35 -2.77 -14.05 -16.18
CA ARG A 35 -1.43 -13.86 -15.58
C ARG A 35 -1.45 -12.66 -14.63
N TYR A 36 -2.19 -12.79 -13.54
CA TYR A 36 -2.52 -11.68 -12.63
C TYR A 36 -1.26 -11.00 -12.06
N GLY A 37 -0.34 -11.77 -11.48
CA GLY A 37 0.90 -11.30 -10.85
C GLY A 37 1.85 -10.62 -11.83
N GLN A 38 2.02 -11.18 -13.03
CA GLN A 38 2.85 -10.52 -14.06
C GLN A 38 2.26 -9.18 -14.51
N LYS A 39 0.93 -9.10 -14.62
CA LYS A 39 0.23 -7.87 -14.98
C LYS A 39 0.32 -6.84 -13.85
N PHE A 40 0.07 -7.28 -12.62
CA PHE A 40 0.26 -6.51 -11.39
C PHE A 40 1.66 -5.90 -11.38
N MET A 41 2.71 -6.72 -11.45
CA MET A 41 4.09 -6.26 -11.34
C MET A 41 4.47 -5.27 -12.45
N LYS A 42 3.99 -5.49 -13.68
CA LYS A 42 4.20 -4.55 -14.79
C LYS A 42 3.55 -3.19 -14.52
N GLN A 43 2.32 -3.18 -14.01
CA GLN A 43 1.60 -1.93 -13.72
C GLN A 43 2.15 -1.26 -12.44
N TRP A 44 2.49 -2.04 -11.43
CA TRP A 44 3.13 -1.57 -10.20
C TRP A 44 4.43 -0.83 -10.49
N LYS A 45 5.32 -1.40 -11.32
CA LYS A 45 6.54 -0.70 -11.77
C LYS A 45 6.25 0.64 -12.45
N ARG A 46 5.20 0.70 -13.28
CA ARG A 46 4.79 1.94 -13.96
C ARG A 46 4.27 2.99 -12.98
N VAL A 47 3.46 2.58 -12.01
CA VAL A 47 2.97 3.45 -10.94
C VAL A 47 4.16 4.03 -10.17
N LEU A 48 5.09 3.20 -9.72
CA LEU A 48 6.28 3.66 -8.99
C LEU A 48 7.13 4.65 -9.79
N GLN A 49 7.28 4.43 -11.10
CA GLN A 49 7.98 5.35 -12.00
C GLN A 49 7.23 6.67 -12.16
N ALA A 50 5.92 6.62 -12.45
CA ALA A 50 5.09 7.81 -12.68
C ALA A 50 5.02 8.71 -11.45
N GLN A 51 4.96 8.11 -10.26
CA GLN A 51 4.90 8.83 -8.99
C GLN A 51 6.28 9.30 -8.50
N LYS A 52 7.35 9.06 -9.28
CA LYS A 52 8.75 9.32 -8.89
C LYS A 52 9.10 8.71 -7.53
N MET A 53 8.44 7.60 -7.19
CA MET A 53 8.65 6.84 -5.95
C MET A 53 9.74 5.78 -6.12
N GLY A 54 10.22 5.58 -7.36
CA GLY A 54 11.37 4.74 -7.68
C GLY A 54 12.51 4.90 -6.66
N PRO A 55 13.00 6.11 -6.35
CA PRO A 55 14.05 6.34 -5.35
C PRO A 55 13.69 5.87 -3.94
N LEU A 56 12.44 5.99 -3.49
CA LEU A 56 12.02 5.58 -2.15
C LEU A 56 11.98 4.05 -2.03
N VAL A 57 11.52 3.37 -3.08
CA VAL A 57 11.46 1.91 -3.10
C VAL A 57 12.82 1.27 -3.47
N SER A 58 13.66 1.96 -4.25
CA SER A 58 14.96 1.46 -4.71
C SER A 58 16.15 1.85 -3.81
N ALA A 59 16.01 2.85 -2.93
CA ALA A 59 17.09 3.29 -2.02
C ALA A 59 17.32 2.37 -0.81
N LYS A 60 16.74 1.16 -0.80
CA LYS A 60 16.71 0.25 0.36
C LYS A 60 15.98 0.81 1.58
N LEU A 61 15.25 1.92 1.43
CA LEU A 61 14.31 2.37 2.46
C LEU A 61 13.19 1.35 2.51
N SER A 62 13.19 0.59 3.60
CA SER A 62 12.15 -0.40 3.85
C SER A 62 10.97 0.34 4.45
N PRO A 63 9.76 0.25 3.86
CA PRO A 63 8.58 0.78 4.51
C PRO A 63 8.40 0.14 5.89
N HIS A 64 7.85 0.88 6.84
CA HIS A 64 7.45 0.32 8.14
C HIS A 64 6.30 -0.68 7.99
N GLY A 65 5.49 -0.53 6.96
CA GLY A 65 4.42 -1.46 6.65
C GLY A 65 4.05 -1.41 5.18
N VAL A 66 3.68 -2.57 4.65
CA VAL A 66 3.02 -2.71 3.35
C VAL A 66 1.74 -3.48 3.58
N ARG A 67 0.63 -2.99 3.06
CA ARG A 67 -0.66 -3.69 3.05
C ARG A 67 -1.22 -3.62 1.64
N PHE A 68 -2.07 -4.58 1.29
CA PHE A 68 -2.80 -4.54 0.03
C PHE A 68 -4.22 -5.07 0.19
N GLN A 69 -5.09 -4.67 -0.73
CA GLN A 69 -6.48 -5.08 -0.84
C GLN A 69 -6.71 -5.52 -2.28
N LEU A 70 -7.22 -6.73 -2.43
CA LEU A 70 -7.66 -7.24 -3.71
C LEU A 70 -9.09 -6.76 -4.01
N CYS A 71 -9.30 -6.16 -5.17
CA CYS A 71 -10.62 -5.76 -5.66
C CYS A 71 -10.94 -6.55 -6.92
N VAL A 72 -11.87 -7.49 -6.79
CA VAL A 72 -12.36 -8.32 -7.90
C VAL A 72 -13.87 -8.14 -8.02
N THR A 73 -14.40 -8.16 -9.25
CA THR A 73 -15.84 -7.99 -9.50
C THR A 73 -16.50 -9.35 -9.66
N GLY A 74 -17.73 -9.48 -9.14
CA GLY A 74 -18.53 -10.70 -9.33
C GLY A 74 -17.98 -11.91 -8.58
N GLU A 75 -18.69 -13.03 -8.68
CA GLU A 75 -18.40 -14.34 -8.06
C GLU A 75 -17.06 -14.92 -8.53
N ALA A 76 -15.94 -14.28 -8.20
CA ALA A 76 -14.65 -14.92 -8.24
C ALA A 76 -14.70 -16.03 -7.19
N GLU A 77 -14.45 -17.26 -7.61
CA GLU A 77 -14.35 -18.39 -6.69
C GLU A 77 -13.30 -18.07 -5.62
N SER A 78 -13.57 -18.44 -4.36
CA SER A 78 -12.66 -18.16 -3.24
C SER A 78 -11.23 -18.62 -3.52
N GLN A 79 -11.06 -19.69 -4.30
CA GLN A 79 -9.75 -20.18 -4.71
C GLN A 79 -9.01 -19.20 -5.63
N GLN A 80 -9.69 -18.56 -6.59
CA GLN A 80 -9.06 -17.56 -7.46
C GLN A 80 -8.64 -16.31 -6.69
N ILE A 81 -9.38 -15.94 -5.65
CA ILE A 81 -9.02 -14.83 -4.75
C ILE A 81 -7.72 -15.18 -4.03
N VAL A 82 -7.64 -16.36 -3.42
CA VAL A 82 -6.44 -16.84 -2.69
C VAL A 82 -5.22 -16.92 -3.61
N GLU A 83 -5.38 -17.44 -4.83
CA GLU A 83 -4.30 -17.53 -5.80
C GLU A 83 -3.78 -16.14 -6.19
N ARG A 84 -4.68 -15.18 -6.46
CA ARG A 84 -4.30 -13.80 -6.79
C ARG A 84 -3.63 -13.09 -5.61
N GLU A 85 -4.13 -13.30 -4.39
CA GLU A 85 -3.52 -12.77 -3.17
C GLU A 85 -2.10 -13.29 -2.98
N ALA A 86 -1.87 -14.59 -3.20
CA ALA A 86 -0.55 -15.20 -3.12
C ALA A 86 0.42 -14.62 -4.15
N GLU A 87 -0.01 -14.46 -5.41
CA GLU A 87 0.79 -13.84 -6.47
C GLU A 87 1.18 -12.39 -6.12
N VAL A 88 0.25 -11.60 -5.59
CA VAL A 88 0.53 -10.21 -5.17
C VAL A 88 1.48 -10.16 -3.99
N ALA A 89 1.27 -11.03 -2.99
CA ALA A 89 2.14 -11.11 -1.82
C ALA A 89 3.57 -11.49 -2.20
N GLU A 90 3.75 -12.46 -3.10
CA GLU A 90 5.06 -12.86 -3.64
C GLU A 90 5.74 -11.68 -4.35
N GLU A 91 5.02 -10.98 -5.23
CA GLU A 91 5.55 -9.84 -5.96
C GLU A 91 5.91 -8.67 -5.04
N LEU A 92 5.22 -8.50 -3.91
CA LEU A 92 5.52 -7.46 -2.91
C LEU A 92 6.55 -7.90 -1.86
N ALA A 93 6.91 -9.19 -1.77
CA ALA A 93 7.79 -9.73 -0.72
C ALA A 93 9.19 -9.13 -0.71
N HIS A 94 9.65 -8.54 -1.82
CA HIS A 94 10.91 -7.80 -1.89
C HIS A 94 10.89 -6.49 -1.07
N LEU A 95 9.71 -5.99 -0.72
CA LEU A 95 9.49 -4.87 0.19
C LEU A 95 9.47 -5.44 1.62
N ARG A 96 10.50 -5.17 2.42
CA ARG A 96 10.50 -5.61 3.82
C ARG A 96 9.30 -4.96 4.55
N TRP A 97 8.45 -5.77 5.18
CA TRP A 97 7.33 -5.32 6.03
C TRP A 97 7.57 -5.73 7.50
N THR A 98 7.11 -4.91 8.45
CA THR A 98 7.43 -5.08 9.88
C THR A 98 6.29 -5.59 10.74
N ASN A 99 5.05 -5.76 10.24
CA ASN A 99 3.98 -6.25 11.10
C ASN A 99 2.88 -7.07 10.40
N ASP A 100 2.53 -8.15 11.11
CA ASP A 100 1.54 -9.19 10.91
C ASP A 100 0.09 -8.67 10.78
N TYR A 101 -0.26 -8.03 9.67
CA TYR A 101 -1.68 -7.80 9.34
C TYR A 101 -2.04 -8.59 8.10
N PRO A 102 -3.02 -9.52 8.18
CA PRO A 102 -3.43 -10.31 7.04
C PRO A 102 -3.96 -9.40 5.93
N PRO A 103 -3.84 -9.82 4.65
CA PRO A 103 -4.50 -9.14 3.55
C PRO A 103 -6.01 -9.09 3.86
N GLU A 104 -6.57 -7.89 3.94
CA GLU A 104 -8.01 -7.73 4.11
C GLU A 104 -8.69 -8.00 2.76
N GLN A 105 -9.56 -9.01 2.72
CA GLN A 105 -10.52 -9.16 1.63
C GLN A 105 -11.51 -8.01 1.72
N CYS A 106 -11.44 -7.10 0.76
CA CYS A 106 -12.28 -5.92 0.60
C CYS A 106 -12.68 -5.18 1.89
N ILE A 107 -12.14 -3.97 2.12
CA ILE A 107 -12.77 -3.03 3.06
C ILE A 107 -14.18 -2.72 2.54
N ALA A 108 -15.20 -3.29 3.20
CA ALA A 108 -16.58 -2.91 2.98
C ALA A 108 -16.73 -1.42 3.34
N GLY A 109 -17.14 -0.60 2.37
CA GLY A 109 -17.38 0.84 2.60
C GLY A 109 -16.47 1.82 1.87
N GLU A 110 -15.77 1.44 0.79
CA GLU A 110 -15.25 2.45 -0.14
C GLU A 110 -16.38 3.36 -0.62
N PRO A 111 -16.22 4.69 -0.57
CA PRO A 111 -17.23 5.60 -1.11
C PRO A 111 -17.39 5.33 -2.60
N ALA A 112 -18.63 5.05 -3.01
CA ALA A 112 -19.00 4.88 -4.40
C ALA A 112 -18.48 6.07 -5.22
N GLY A 113 -17.59 5.81 -6.19
CA GLY A 113 -17.13 6.84 -7.14
C GLY A 113 -15.62 6.94 -7.37
N ARG A 114 -14.77 6.20 -6.66
CA ARG A 114 -13.31 6.25 -6.92
C ARG A 114 -12.86 5.48 -8.16
N HIS A 115 -13.61 4.43 -8.51
CA HIS A 115 -13.32 3.53 -9.62
C HIS A 115 -14.51 3.38 -10.55
N PRO A 116 -14.28 3.18 -11.87
CA PRO A 116 -15.35 2.88 -12.80
C PRO A 116 -16.05 1.56 -12.44
N ALA A 117 -17.31 1.41 -12.85
CA ALA A 117 -18.04 0.15 -12.70
C ALA A 117 -17.27 -0.99 -13.38
N GLY A 118 -17.09 -2.11 -12.67
CA GLY A 118 -16.35 -3.26 -13.19
C GLY A 118 -14.83 -3.18 -13.01
N TRP A 119 -14.31 -2.20 -12.27
CA TRP A 119 -12.88 -2.14 -11.96
C TRP A 119 -12.41 -3.36 -11.16
N GLN A 120 -11.28 -3.91 -11.59
CA GLN A 120 -10.54 -4.94 -10.86
C GLN A 120 -9.08 -4.54 -10.73
N GLY A 121 -8.47 -4.92 -9.61
CA GLY A 121 -7.08 -4.59 -9.35
C GLY A 121 -6.67 -4.80 -7.90
N VAL A 122 -5.51 -4.23 -7.58
CA VAL A 122 -4.92 -4.27 -6.25
C VAL A 122 -4.75 -2.84 -5.77
N ARG A 123 -5.20 -2.54 -4.56
CA ARG A 123 -4.77 -1.34 -3.85
C ARG A 123 -3.59 -1.67 -2.96
N VAL A 124 -2.56 -0.83 -2.97
CA VAL A 124 -1.36 -0.99 -2.15
C VAL A 124 -1.19 0.25 -1.26
N TRP A 125 -0.95 0.01 0.03
CA TRP A 125 -0.57 1.02 1.00
C TRP A 125 0.85 0.76 1.48
N MET A 126 1.65 1.82 1.55
CA MET A 126 2.99 1.77 2.12
C MET A 126 3.17 2.90 3.12
N THR A 127 3.64 2.59 4.32
CA THR A 127 3.98 3.56 5.35
C THR A 127 5.48 3.70 5.50
N PHE A 128 5.98 4.93 5.57
CA PHE A 128 7.39 5.26 5.77
C PHE A 128 7.54 6.27 6.90
N SER A 129 8.68 6.28 7.58
CA SER A 129 9.03 7.37 8.49
C SER A 129 9.04 8.68 7.71
N ARG A 130 8.47 9.72 8.31
CA ARG A 130 8.51 11.07 7.77
C ARG A 130 9.95 11.52 7.48
N GLN A 131 10.86 11.25 8.42
CA GLN A 131 12.26 11.64 8.31
C GLN A 131 12.97 10.95 7.13
N ASP A 132 12.67 9.68 6.89
CA ASP A 132 13.28 8.91 5.79
C ASP A 132 12.85 9.46 4.42
N VAL A 133 11.55 9.77 4.29
CA VAL A 133 10.99 10.37 3.07
C VAL A 133 11.58 11.76 2.84
N GLU A 134 11.56 12.63 3.84
CA GLU A 134 12.11 13.99 3.73
C GLU A 134 13.62 13.95 3.41
N THR A 135 14.36 13.02 4.01
CA THR A 135 15.79 12.81 3.72
C THR A 135 16.01 12.30 2.29
N ALA A 136 15.17 11.41 1.79
CA ALA A 136 15.27 10.91 0.42
C ALA A 136 14.89 11.97 -0.62
N LEU A 137 13.86 12.78 -0.36
CA LEU A 137 13.39 13.83 -1.25
C LEU A 137 14.28 15.08 -1.25
N SER A 138 14.97 15.36 -0.14
CA SER A 138 15.92 16.47 -0.03
C SER A 138 17.25 16.21 -0.75
N LYS A 139 17.58 14.94 -1.04
CA LYS A 139 18.71 14.60 -1.90
C LYS A 139 18.37 15.06 -3.32
N LYS A 140 18.94 16.20 -3.73
CA LYS A 140 18.91 16.63 -5.13
C LYS A 140 19.36 15.46 -6.02
N PRO A 141 18.65 15.14 -7.11
CA PRO A 141 19.19 14.21 -8.09
C PRO A 141 20.54 14.76 -8.52
N ARG A 142 21.61 13.96 -8.35
CA ARG A 142 22.90 14.27 -8.98
C ARG A 142 22.66 14.17 -10.47
N ILE A 143 22.53 15.33 -11.12
CA ILE A 143 22.54 15.49 -12.57
C ILE A 143 23.96 15.24 -13.05
#